data_AF-A0A2N0Q8E9-F1
#
_entry.id   AF-A0A2N0Q8E9-F1
#
_cell.length_a   1.000
_cell.length_b   1.000
_cell.length_c   1.000
_cell.angle_alpha   90.00
_cell.angle_beta   90.00
_cell.angle_gamma   90.00
#
_symmetry.space_group_name_H-M   'P 1'
#
loop_
_entity.id
_entity.type
_entity.pdbx_description
1 polymer ?
#
loop_
_entity_poly.entity_id
_entity_poly.type
_entity_poly.pdbx_seq_one_letter_code
_entity_poly.pdbx_strand_id
1 'polypeptide(L)'
;AHSSDLTYLTRAVFICWTFLWFLQHVWNIDRFEALKWGRVKKHDLKSAITVLLVIMCPLQAYYDISTSIIKYKEGYIVNPLNGEIVMKPNEYYSESNKKLLVPTNYVLCANFSLQTCLLFLLQSFWNYLAKSLAKSSFMGSFEFKSYIIYAIFSIFIFPLLQHFFRSNPLYTEIMPQLAYSIFMLLIALFGLRSHKRFTNLLAVTRKSSASQINIILKLEYFRDMNRYLTWSLFIGSISLLTLCIDGLTTEKYLNVHKFSADLLMCHVSFSLWLVFVILMLIFYPSTSTVSDSVTLAKAVSFSNAKRSIKDDLPEPPTPQWLRSQNLDGSQWSSVVSSQQSNSQ
;
A
#
# COMPACT_ATOMS: atom_id res chain seq x y z
N ALA A 1 9.21 -4.18 -26.20
CA ALA A 1 8.60 -4.99 -25.14
C ALA A 1 9.67 -5.75 -24.35
N HIS A 2 10.37 -5.07 -23.44
CA HIS A 2 11.65 -5.52 -22.84
C HIS A 2 11.53 -6.36 -21.56
N SER A 3 10.33 -6.67 -21.06
CA SER A 3 10.19 -7.45 -19.83
C SER A 3 10.28 -8.95 -20.08
N SER A 4 11.06 -9.63 -19.23
CA SER A 4 11.23 -11.08 -19.19
C SER A 4 9.90 -11.85 -19.09
N ASP A 5 9.87 -13.04 -19.69
CA ASP A 5 8.79 -14.02 -19.61
C ASP A 5 8.50 -14.41 -18.14
N LEU A 6 9.54 -14.63 -17.35
CA LEU A 6 9.46 -14.93 -15.93
C LEU A 6 8.74 -13.83 -15.15
N THR A 7 8.98 -12.55 -15.47
CA THR A 7 8.35 -11.43 -14.78
C THR A 7 6.82 -11.48 -14.89
N TYR A 8 6.29 -11.77 -16.08
CA TYR A 8 4.84 -11.88 -16.27
C TYR A 8 4.26 -13.10 -15.56
N LEU A 9 4.99 -14.23 -15.57
CA LEU A 9 4.56 -15.44 -14.87
C LEU A 9 4.50 -15.21 -13.35
N THR A 10 5.54 -14.60 -12.77
CA THR A 10 5.57 -14.27 -11.34
C THR A 10 4.43 -13.33 -10.96
N ARG A 11 4.17 -12.29 -11.77
CA ARG A 11 3.03 -11.39 -11.57
C ARG A 11 1.70 -12.13 -11.60
N ALA A 12 1.49 -13.01 -12.58
CA ALA A 12 0.29 -13.83 -12.72
C ALA A 12 0.05 -14.71 -11.47
N VAL A 13 1.10 -15.33 -10.94
CA VAL A 13 1.01 -16.15 -9.71
C VAL A 13 0.63 -15.26 -8.52
N PHE A 14 1.31 -14.13 -8.32
CA PHE A 14 1.05 -13.24 -7.20
C PHE A 14 -0.37 -12.66 -7.22
N ILE A 15 -0.87 -12.22 -8.37
CA ILE A 15 -2.22 -11.65 -8.48
C ILE A 15 -3.30 -12.71 -8.24
N CYS A 16 -3.13 -13.93 -8.75
CA CYS A 16 -4.08 -15.02 -8.53
C CYS A 16 -4.17 -15.40 -7.04
N TRP A 17 -3.03 -15.61 -6.37
CA TRP A 17 -3.02 -15.94 -4.95
C TRP A 17 -3.55 -14.80 -4.08
N THR A 18 -3.16 -13.57 -4.39
CA THR A 18 -3.64 -12.38 -3.66
C THR A 18 -5.13 -12.16 -3.86
N PHE A 19 -5.67 -12.47 -5.04
CA PHE A 19 -7.09 -12.42 -5.30
C PHE A 19 -7.88 -13.46 -4.52
N LEU A 20 -7.41 -14.71 -4.47
CA LEU A 20 -8.03 -15.75 -3.63
C LEU A 20 -8.00 -15.38 -2.15
N TRP A 21 -6.86 -14.89 -1.67
CA TRP A 21 -6.72 -14.38 -0.31
C TRP A 21 -7.68 -13.20 -0.05
N PHE A 22 -7.81 -12.27 -0.98
CA PHE A 22 -8.73 -11.14 -0.88
C PHE A 22 -10.18 -11.58 -0.76
N LEU A 23 -10.63 -12.53 -1.59
CA LEU A 23 -11.99 -13.06 -1.50
C LEU A 23 -12.26 -13.69 -0.12
N GLN A 24 -11.31 -14.48 0.39
CA GLN A 24 -11.40 -15.04 1.74
C GLN A 24 -11.43 -13.95 2.82
N HIS A 25 -10.60 -12.91 2.67
CA HIS A 25 -10.51 -11.79 3.62
C HIS A 25 -11.81 -10.98 3.67
N VAL A 26 -12.38 -10.66 2.50
CA VAL A 26 -13.70 -10.00 2.39
C VAL A 26 -14.80 -10.86 2.99
N TRP A 27 -14.78 -12.17 2.76
CA TRP A 27 -15.73 -13.10 3.38
C TRP A 27 -15.63 -13.07 4.91
N ASN A 28 -14.42 -13.11 5.46
CA ASN A 28 -14.19 -13.13 6.90
C ASN A 28 -14.66 -11.84 7.61
N ILE A 29 -14.46 -10.68 6.97
CA ILE A 29 -14.80 -9.38 7.58
C ILE A 29 -16.26 -8.99 7.33
N ASP A 30 -16.75 -9.18 6.11
CA ASP A 30 -17.99 -8.56 5.63
C ASP A 30 -18.96 -9.58 5.01
N ARG A 31 -18.60 -10.87 4.91
CA ARG A 31 -19.44 -11.94 4.33
C ARG A 31 -20.02 -11.57 2.95
N PHE A 32 -19.22 -10.89 2.13
CA PHE A 32 -19.60 -10.32 0.82
C PHE A 32 -20.80 -9.37 0.85
N GLU A 33 -21.11 -8.75 1.98
CA GLU A 33 -22.25 -7.86 2.09
C GLU A 33 -22.10 -6.61 1.21
N ALA A 34 -20.88 -6.09 1.05
CA ALA A 34 -20.52 -5.03 0.13
C ALA A 34 -20.78 -5.39 -1.35
N LEU A 35 -20.88 -6.67 -1.72
CA LEU A 35 -21.19 -7.11 -3.09
C LEU A 35 -22.69 -7.34 -3.32
N LYS A 36 -23.54 -7.23 -2.28
CA LYS A 36 -24.99 -7.36 -2.46
C LYS A 36 -25.51 -6.26 -3.39
N TRP A 37 -26.25 -6.67 -4.42
CA TRP A 37 -26.80 -5.79 -5.45
C TRP A 37 -27.55 -4.57 -4.88
N GLY A 38 -28.30 -4.76 -3.78
CA GLY A 38 -29.02 -3.68 -3.12
C GLY A 38 -28.13 -2.57 -2.53
N ARG A 39 -26.88 -2.87 -2.14
CA ARG A 39 -25.89 -1.87 -1.69
C ARG A 39 -25.14 -1.23 -2.85
N VAL A 40 -24.80 -2.03 -3.86
CA VAL A 40 -24.18 -1.54 -5.10
C VAL A 40 -25.08 -0.49 -5.76
N LYS A 41 -26.39 -0.75 -5.85
CA LYS A 41 -27.38 0.17 -6.41
C LYS A 41 -27.55 1.46 -5.59
N LYS A 42 -27.21 1.44 -4.30
CA LYS A 42 -27.21 2.62 -3.42
C LYS A 42 -25.92 3.45 -3.53
N HIS A 43 -24.98 3.06 -4.40
CA HIS A 43 -23.69 3.72 -4.59
C HIS A 43 -22.92 3.92 -3.28
N ASP A 44 -23.00 2.95 -2.37
CA ASP A 44 -22.17 2.96 -1.17
C ASP A 44 -20.68 2.90 -1.55
N LEU A 45 -19.87 3.78 -0.93
CA LEU A 45 -18.47 3.97 -1.31
C LEU A 45 -17.66 2.68 -1.12
N LYS A 46 -17.89 1.96 -0.02
CA LYS A 46 -17.25 0.66 0.24
C LYS A 46 -17.64 -0.35 -0.82
N SER A 47 -18.93 -0.46 -1.14
CA SER A 47 -19.46 -1.36 -2.17
C SER A 47 -18.86 -1.08 -3.56
N ALA A 48 -18.82 0.18 -4.00
CA ALA A 48 -18.25 0.57 -5.28
C ALA A 48 -16.76 0.17 -5.39
N ILE A 49 -15.99 0.41 -4.33
CA ILE A 49 -14.57 0.05 -4.27
C ILE A 49 -14.36 -1.46 -4.31
N THR A 50 -15.17 -2.23 -3.58
CA THR A 50 -15.07 -3.70 -3.60
C THR A 50 -15.37 -4.26 -4.98
N VAL A 51 -16.37 -3.71 -5.69
CA VAL A 51 -16.66 -4.10 -7.07
C VAL A 51 -15.48 -3.79 -7.99
N LEU A 52 -14.85 -2.61 -7.85
CA LEU A 52 -13.64 -2.27 -8.62
C LEU A 52 -12.49 -3.24 -8.34
N LEU A 53 -12.25 -3.60 -7.08
CA LEU A 53 -11.24 -4.60 -6.68
C LEU A 53 -11.52 -5.98 -7.29
N VAL A 54 -12.77 -6.44 -7.23
CA VAL A 54 -13.18 -7.74 -7.78
C VAL A 54 -13.08 -7.80 -9.30
N ILE A 55 -13.25 -6.68 -10.00
CA ILE A 55 -13.13 -6.63 -11.47
C ILE A 55 -11.68 -6.47 -11.91
N MET A 56 -10.89 -5.59 -11.26
CA MET A 56 -9.54 -5.30 -11.72
C MET A 56 -8.58 -6.48 -11.53
N CYS A 57 -8.72 -7.26 -10.45
CA CYS A 57 -7.83 -8.39 -10.18
C CYS A 57 -7.89 -9.46 -11.31
N PRO A 58 -9.08 -9.93 -11.75
CA PRO A 58 -9.19 -10.80 -12.91
C PRO A 58 -8.67 -10.20 -14.22
N LEU A 59 -8.88 -8.90 -14.47
CA LEU A 59 -8.37 -8.26 -15.68
C LEU A 59 -6.83 -8.21 -15.70
N GLN A 60 -6.22 -7.87 -14.56
CA GLN A 60 -4.77 -7.92 -14.38
C GLN A 60 -4.23 -9.35 -14.56
N ALA A 61 -4.89 -10.34 -13.94
CA ALA A 61 -4.52 -11.75 -14.08
C ALA A 61 -4.61 -12.23 -15.53
N TYR A 62 -5.70 -11.88 -16.24
CA TYR A 62 -5.87 -12.21 -17.65
C TYR A 62 -4.72 -11.66 -18.51
N TYR A 63 -4.35 -10.39 -18.30
CA TYR A 63 -3.25 -9.77 -19.02
C TYR A 63 -1.92 -10.47 -18.76
N ASP A 64 -1.59 -10.72 -17.48
CA ASP A 64 -0.32 -11.33 -17.10
C ASP A 64 -0.22 -12.79 -17.58
N ILE A 65 -1.31 -13.58 -17.46
CA ILE A 65 -1.37 -14.97 -17.95
C ILE A 65 -1.26 -15.01 -19.48
N SER A 66 -2.05 -14.22 -20.19
CA SER A 66 -2.07 -14.22 -21.67
C SER A 66 -0.72 -13.80 -22.24
N THR A 67 -0.12 -12.74 -21.69
CA THR A 67 1.20 -12.25 -22.10
C THR A 67 2.29 -13.27 -21.78
N SER A 68 2.22 -13.96 -20.64
CA SER A 68 3.14 -15.05 -20.31
C SER A 68 3.05 -16.17 -21.35
N ILE A 69 1.84 -16.66 -21.65
CA ILE A 69 1.65 -17.75 -22.63
C ILE A 69 2.20 -17.37 -24.00
N ILE A 70 1.94 -16.15 -24.47
CA ILE A 70 2.46 -15.65 -25.75
C ILE A 70 3.99 -15.65 -25.73
N LYS A 71 4.60 -15.09 -24.67
CA LYS A 71 6.05 -14.96 -24.55
C LYS A 71 6.77 -16.31 -24.49
N TYR A 72 6.24 -17.27 -23.73
CA TYR A 72 6.81 -18.62 -23.66
C TYR A 72 6.66 -19.39 -24.98
N LYS A 73 5.59 -19.16 -25.75
CA LYS A 73 5.40 -19.79 -27.06
C LYS A 73 6.28 -19.20 -28.16
N GLU A 74 6.45 -17.87 -28.18
CA GLU A 74 7.27 -17.19 -29.19
C GLU A 74 8.78 -17.35 -28.94
N GLY A 75 9.18 -17.44 -27.67
CA GLY A 75 10.55 -17.73 -27.28
C GLY A 75 11.54 -16.60 -27.59
N TYR A 76 12.78 -17.00 -27.85
CA TYR A 76 13.93 -16.12 -28.04
C TYR A 76 14.43 -16.20 -29.48
N ILE A 77 15.04 -15.12 -29.95
CA ILE A 77 15.74 -15.08 -31.23
C ILE A 77 17.19 -14.67 -31.00
N VAL A 78 18.08 -15.18 -31.83
CA VAL A 78 19.47 -14.71 -31.88
C VAL A 78 19.50 -13.48 -32.76
N ASN A 79 19.96 -12.36 -32.21
CA ASN A 79 20.15 -11.14 -32.98
C ASN A 79 21.28 -11.39 -34.01
N PRO A 80 20.99 -11.28 -35.32
CA PRO A 80 21.96 -11.62 -36.37
C PRO A 80 23.17 -10.66 -36.43
N LEU A 81 23.09 -9.49 -35.81
CA LEU A 81 24.16 -8.48 -35.85
C LEU A 81 25.23 -8.65 -34.78
N ASN A 82 24.86 -9.14 -33.58
CA ASN A 82 25.76 -9.24 -32.43
C ASN A 82 25.77 -10.62 -31.77
N GLY A 83 24.94 -11.57 -32.23
CA GLY A 83 24.86 -12.92 -31.67
C GLY A 83 24.16 -13.03 -30.31
N GLU A 84 23.59 -11.93 -29.79
CA GLU A 84 22.91 -11.95 -28.50
C GLU A 84 21.54 -12.63 -28.58
N ILE A 85 21.21 -13.42 -27.56
CA ILE A 85 19.90 -14.04 -27.42
C ILE A 85 18.95 -13.03 -26.78
N VAL A 86 18.03 -12.50 -27.58
CA VAL A 86 17.02 -11.53 -27.16
C VAL A 86 15.64 -12.15 -27.22
N MET A 87 14.71 -11.66 -26.39
CA MET A 87 13.31 -12.03 -26.56
C MET A 87 12.84 -11.61 -27.94
N LYS A 88 12.04 -12.47 -28.57
CA LYS A 88 11.47 -12.16 -29.87
C LYS A 88 10.65 -10.85 -29.78
N PRO A 89 10.94 -9.84 -30.61
CA PRO A 89 10.15 -8.61 -30.64
C PRO A 89 8.73 -8.86 -31.16
N ASN A 90 7.76 -8.08 -30.70
CA ASN A 90 6.34 -8.22 -31.04
C ASN A 90 6.07 -8.23 -32.56
N GLU A 91 6.91 -7.53 -33.33
CA GLU A 91 6.81 -7.44 -34.80
C GLU A 91 7.01 -8.81 -35.49
N TYR A 92 7.82 -9.68 -34.88
CA TYR A 92 8.14 -11.01 -35.40
C TYR A 92 7.26 -12.12 -34.81
N TYR A 93 6.26 -11.78 -33.99
CA TYR A 93 5.33 -12.78 -33.46
C TYR A 93 4.52 -13.45 -34.57
N SER A 94 4.13 -14.70 -34.34
CA SER A 94 3.19 -15.40 -35.21
C SER A 94 1.88 -14.63 -35.34
N GLU A 95 1.24 -14.71 -36.50
CA GLU A 95 0.00 -13.96 -36.79
C GLU A 95 -1.14 -14.31 -35.81
N SER A 96 -1.18 -15.55 -35.32
CA SER A 96 -2.11 -15.96 -34.26
C SER A 96 -1.88 -15.19 -32.96
N ASN A 97 -0.64 -15.10 -32.49
CA ASN A 97 -0.29 -14.41 -31.26
C ASN A 97 -0.40 -12.88 -31.38
N LYS A 98 -0.13 -12.31 -32.57
CA LYS A 98 -0.38 -10.89 -32.86
C LYS A 98 -1.86 -10.52 -32.72
N LYS A 99 -2.77 -11.37 -33.23
CA LYS A 99 -4.22 -11.17 -33.07
C LYS A 99 -4.67 -11.22 -31.61
N LEU A 100 -4.01 -12.03 -30.78
CA LEU A 100 -4.29 -12.10 -29.33
C LEU A 100 -3.69 -10.92 -28.54
N LEU A 101 -2.62 -10.29 -29.05
CA LEU A 101 -1.95 -9.16 -28.39
C LEU A 101 -2.84 -7.91 -28.32
N VAL A 102 -3.59 -7.61 -29.39
CA VAL A 102 -4.49 -6.46 -29.44
C VAL A 102 -5.55 -6.47 -28.32
N PRO A 103 -6.40 -7.51 -28.18
CA PRO A 103 -7.38 -7.56 -27.09
C PRO A 103 -6.71 -7.58 -25.71
N THR A 104 -5.56 -8.25 -25.60
CA THR A 104 -4.78 -8.28 -24.34
C THR A 104 -4.35 -6.87 -23.92
N ASN A 105 -3.88 -6.04 -24.85
CA ASN A 105 -3.51 -4.64 -24.56
C ASN A 105 -4.71 -3.76 -24.20
N TYR A 106 -5.89 -4.00 -24.80
CA TYR A 106 -7.12 -3.31 -24.39
C TYR A 106 -7.54 -3.70 -22.97
N VAL A 107 -7.40 -4.98 -22.59
CA VAL A 107 -7.65 -5.44 -21.22
C VAL A 107 -6.68 -4.76 -20.24
N LEU A 108 -5.40 -4.62 -20.60
CA LEU A 108 -4.44 -3.84 -19.80
C LEU A 108 -4.91 -2.39 -19.61
N CYS A 109 -5.34 -1.72 -20.67
CA CYS A 109 -5.79 -0.33 -20.61
C CYS A 109 -7.06 -0.17 -19.76
N ALA A 110 -8.01 -1.11 -19.87
CA ALA A 110 -9.18 -1.15 -19.01
C ALA A 110 -8.78 -1.33 -17.53
N ASN A 111 -7.80 -2.20 -17.28
CA ASN A 111 -7.29 -2.43 -15.94
C ASN A 111 -6.54 -1.19 -15.37
N PHE A 112 -5.70 -0.51 -16.15
CA PHE A 112 -5.10 0.78 -15.74
C PHE A 112 -6.16 1.83 -15.41
N SER A 113 -7.21 1.91 -16.23
CA SER A 113 -8.35 2.80 -16.02
C SER A 113 -9.00 2.57 -14.65
N LEU A 114 -9.29 1.31 -14.32
CA LEU A 114 -9.92 0.95 -13.04
C LEU A 114 -8.98 1.18 -11.85
N GLN A 115 -7.69 0.86 -11.99
CA GLN A 115 -6.69 1.07 -10.93
C GLN A 115 -6.51 2.56 -10.62
N THR A 116 -6.32 3.39 -11.64
CA THR A 116 -6.18 4.84 -11.47
C THR A 116 -7.46 5.45 -10.90
N CYS A 117 -8.63 5.02 -11.38
CA CYS A 117 -9.93 5.42 -10.83
C CYS A 117 -10.03 5.09 -9.33
N LEU A 118 -9.70 3.86 -8.94
CA LEU A 118 -9.72 3.42 -7.54
C LEU A 118 -8.78 4.25 -6.66
N LEU A 119 -7.57 4.55 -7.15
CA LEU A 119 -6.59 5.33 -6.40
C LEU A 119 -7.02 6.80 -6.23
N PHE A 120 -7.69 7.40 -7.21
CA PHE A 120 -8.29 8.73 -7.06
C PHE A 120 -9.50 8.73 -6.12
N LEU A 121 -10.34 7.68 -6.17
CA LEU A 121 -11.42 7.49 -5.21
C LEU A 121 -10.88 7.33 -3.79
N LEU A 122 -9.74 6.67 -3.61
CA LEU A 122 -9.07 6.57 -2.31
C LEU A 122 -8.68 7.96 -1.76
N GLN A 123 -8.20 8.88 -2.60
CA GLN A 123 -7.91 10.24 -2.13
C GLN A 123 -9.16 10.96 -1.59
N SER A 124 -10.32 10.71 -2.22
CA SER A 124 -11.61 11.21 -1.76
C SER A 124 -12.11 10.51 -0.50
N PHE A 125 -11.82 9.21 -0.36
CA PHE A 125 -12.16 8.40 0.81
C PHE A 125 -11.51 8.94 2.10
N TRP A 126 -10.27 9.44 2.05
CA TRP A 126 -9.64 10.05 3.23
C TRP A 126 -10.45 11.20 3.82
N ASN A 127 -11.10 12.00 2.98
CA ASN A 127 -11.98 13.08 3.45
C ASN A 127 -13.26 12.54 4.10
N TYR A 128 -13.86 11.49 3.54
CA TYR A 128 -15.00 10.81 4.16
C TYR A 128 -14.63 10.21 5.53
N LEU A 129 -13.46 9.59 5.60
CA LEU A 129 -12.93 8.98 6.82
C LEU A 129 -12.68 10.00 7.93
N ALA A 130 -12.05 11.15 7.61
CA ALA A 130 -11.84 12.20 8.60
C ALA A 130 -13.15 12.81 9.11
N LYS A 131 -14.16 12.98 8.25
CA LYS A 131 -15.48 13.48 8.66
C LYS A 131 -16.21 12.49 9.56
N SER A 132 -16.16 11.19 9.23
CA SER A 132 -16.86 10.15 9.99
C SER A 132 -16.18 9.83 11.32
N LEU A 133 -14.85 9.78 11.37
CA LEU A 133 -14.10 9.39 12.57
C LEU A 133 -13.70 10.58 13.46
N ALA A 134 -13.28 11.70 12.86
CA ALA A 134 -12.71 12.84 13.58
C ALA A 134 -13.58 14.11 13.52
N LYS A 135 -14.78 14.04 12.91
CA LYS A 135 -15.70 15.17 12.68
C LYS A 135 -15.01 16.40 12.09
N SER A 136 -13.95 16.17 11.31
CA SER A 136 -13.09 17.22 10.76
C SER A 136 -13.01 17.10 9.25
N SER A 137 -12.95 18.24 8.55
CA SER A 137 -12.72 18.25 7.11
C SER A 137 -11.24 18.02 6.82
N PHE A 138 -10.93 16.89 6.19
CA PHE A 138 -9.58 16.62 5.69
C PHE A 138 -9.23 17.49 4.49
N MET A 139 -10.26 17.83 3.70
CA MET A 139 -10.08 18.38 2.37
C MET A 139 -11.18 19.38 1.99
N GLY A 140 -10.79 20.38 1.20
CA GLY A 140 -11.73 21.34 0.62
C GLY A 140 -12.69 20.69 -0.38
N SER A 141 -13.84 21.32 -0.60
CA SER A 141 -14.88 20.85 -1.53
C SER A 141 -14.40 20.82 -2.98
N PHE A 142 -13.59 21.78 -3.39
CA PHE A 142 -13.01 21.82 -4.74
C PHE A 142 -12.05 20.66 -4.99
N GLU A 143 -11.08 20.45 -4.09
CA GLU A 143 -10.11 19.35 -4.19
C GLU A 143 -10.84 17.99 -4.23
N PHE A 144 -11.93 17.83 -3.47
CA PHE A 144 -12.78 16.63 -3.50
C PHE A 144 -13.42 16.42 -4.87
N LYS A 145 -14.01 17.47 -5.45
CA LYS A 145 -14.60 17.41 -6.79
C LYS A 145 -13.53 17.12 -7.86
N SER A 146 -12.34 17.69 -7.73
CA SER A 146 -11.23 17.45 -8.67
C SER A 146 -10.83 15.97 -8.73
N TYR A 147 -10.73 15.27 -7.60
CA TYR A 147 -10.38 13.83 -7.63
C TYR A 147 -11.45 12.96 -8.28
N ILE A 148 -12.74 13.29 -8.11
CA ILE A 148 -13.81 12.61 -8.83
C ILE A 148 -13.70 12.85 -10.34
N ILE A 149 -13.41 14.09 -10.75
CA ILE A 149 -13.18 14.43 -12.16
C ILE A 149 -11.98 13.65 -12.71
N TYR A 150 -10.87 13.57 -11.99
CA TYR A 150 -9.70 12.79 -12.42
C TYR A 150 -9.98 11.29 -12.49
N ALA A 151 -10.79 10.74 -11.57
CA ALA A 151 -11.23 9.36 -11.65
C ALA A 151 -12.03 9.08 -12.93
N ILE A 152 -13.00 9.95 -13.25
CA ILE A 152 -13.79 9.84 -14.49
C ILE A 152 -12.87 9.98 -15.71
N PHE A 153 -11.98 10.97 -15.71
CA PHE A 153 -11.01 11.18 -16.78
C PHE A 153 -10.12 9.95 -17.03
N SER A 154 -9.66 9.30 -15.96
CA SER A 154 -8.83 8.09 -16.06
C SER A 154 -9.53 6.91 -16.72
N ILE A 155 -10.87 6.85 -16.68
CA ILE A 155 -11.64 5.79 -17.35
C ILE A 155 -11.54 5.90 -18.87
N PHE A 156 -11.43 7.12 -19.39
CA PHE A 156 -11.40 7.38 -20.83
C PHE A 156 -9.98 7.47 -21.39
N ILE A 157 -9.01 7.97 -20.62
CA ILE A 157 -7.69 8.30 -21.15
C ILE A 157 -6.93 7.08 -21.70
N PHE A 158 -6.95 5.93 -21.01
CA PHE A 158 -6.18 4.76 -21.45
C PHE A 158 -6.79 4.07 -22.69
N PRO A 159 -8.12 3.84 -22.78
CA PRO A 159 -8.72 3.35 -24.01
C PRO A 159 -8.50 4.29 -25.21
N LEU A 160 -8.56 5.61 -24.99
CA LEU A 160 -8.30 6.59 -26.04
C LEU A 160 -6.85 6.57 -26.50
N LEU A 161 -5.88 6.51 -25.58
CA LEU A 161 -4.46 6.34 -25.90
C LEU A 161 -4.22 5.09 -26.75
N GLN A 162 -4.81 3.97 -26.35
CA GLN A 162 -4.73 2.71 -27.09
C GLN A 162 -5.30 2.83 -28.51
N HIS A 163 -6.40 3.57 -28.67
CA HIS A 163 -7.02 3.78 -29.97
C HIS A 163 -6.18 4.69 -30.87
N PHE A 164 -5.68 5.80 -30.36
CA PHE A 164 -4.88 6.77 -31.12
C PHE A 164 -3.56 6.20 -31.61
N PHE A 165 -2.88 5.41 -30.77
CA PHE A 165 -1.56 4.88 -31.10
C PHE A 165 -1.59 3.50 -31.80
N ARG A 166 -2.78 2.97 -32.11
CA ARG A 166 -2.99 1.63 -32.70
C ARG A 166 -2.16 1.36 -33.96
N SER A 167 -1.83 2.41 -34.71
CA SER A 167 -1.12 2.31 -35.98
C SER A 167 0.35 1.92 -35.82
N ASN A 168 0.94 2.14 -34.64
CA ASN A 168 2.34 1.85 -34.38
C ASN A 168 2.49 0.88 -33.20
N PRO A 169 2.99 -0.35 -33.43
CA PRO A 169 3.09 -1.39 -32.39
C PRO A 169 3.91 -0.95 -31.16
N LEU A 170 4.95 -0.14 -31.35
CA LEU A 170 5.80 0.34 -30.26
C LEU A 170 5.04 1.32 -29.35
N TYR A 171 4.40 2.33 -29.95
CA TYR A 171 3.66 3.35 -29.20
C TYR A 171 2.39 2.80 -28.55
N THR A 172 1.77 1.79 -29.16
CA THR A 172 0.61 1.08 -28.59
C THR A 172 0.92 0.47 -27.22
N GLU A 173 2.16 0.02 -26.99
CA GLU A 173 2.57 -0.56 -25.72
C GLU A 173 3.10 0.51 -24.73
N ILE A 174 3.97 1.40 -25.20
CA ILE A 174 4.70 2.33 -24.34
C ILE A 174 3.83 3.51 -23.90
N MET A 175 2.97 4.06 -24.76
CA MET A 175 2.20 5.27 -24.43
C MET A 175 1.20 5.08 -23.28
N PRO A 176 0.38 4.01 -23.24
CA PRO A 176 -0.52 3.79 -22.11
C PRO A 176 0.24 3.55 -20.79
N GLN A 177 1.37 2.84 -20.84
CA GLN A 177 2.22 2.57 -19.66
C GLN A 177 2.89 3.85 -19.16
N LEU A 178 3.37 4.70 -20.06
CA LEU A 178 3.94 6.01 -19.74
C LEU A 178 2.89 6.88 -19.04
N ALA A 179 1.70 7.02 -19.64
CA ALA A 179 0.61 7.76 -19.03
C ALA A 179 0.27 7.21 -17.64
N TYR A 180 0.19 5.88 -17.50
CA TYR A 180 -0.10 5.23 -16.22
C TYR A 180 0.95 5.57 -15.15
N SER A 181 2.23 5.53 -15.51
CA SER A 181 3.32 5.89 -14.60
C SER A 181 3.26 7.35 -14.12
N ILE A 182 2.87 8.28 -15.01
CA ILE A 182 2.67 9.69 -14.67
C ILE A 182 1.50 9.85 -13.69
N PHE A 183 0.36 9.20 -13.96
CA PHE A 183 -0.77 9.20 -13.03
C PHE A 183 -0.39 8.63 -11.66
N MET A 184 0.32 7.52 -11.62
CA MET A 184 0.80 6.90 -10.37
C MET A 184 1.73 7.82 -9.59
N LEU A 185 2.63 8.54 -10.27
CA LEU A 185 3.51 9.51 -9.65
C LEU A 185 2.72 10.70 -9.07
N LEU A 186 1.75 11.23 -9.82
CA LEU A 186 0.85 12.30 -9.34
C LEU A 186 0.07 11.86 -8.09
N ILE A 187 -0.46 10.64 -8.10
CA ILE A 187 -1.17 10.06 -6.95
C ILE A 187 -0.21 9.89 -5.75
N ALA A 188 1.05 9.50 -5.98
CA ALA A 188 2.05 9.41 -4.92
C ALA A 188 2.31 10.77 -4.26
N LEU A 189 2.39 11.85 -5.06
CA LEU A 189 2.52 13.22 -4.56
C LEU A 189 1.30 13.64 -3.72
N PHE A 190 0.08 13.28 -4.16
CA PHE A 190 -1.13 13.48 -3.35
C PHE A 190 -1.10 12.65 -2.06
N GLY A 191 -0.54 11.44 -2.09
CA GLY A 191 -0.29 10.59 -0.93
C GLY A 191 0.56 11.25 0.15
N LEU A 192 1.62 11.99 -0.22
CA LEU A 192 2.45 12.76 0.73
C LEU A 192 1.66 13.88 1.42
N ARG A 193 0.86 14.63 0.63
CA ARG A 193 -0.02 15.67 1.15
C ARG A 193 -1.04 15.07 2.13
N SER A 194 -1.64 13.93 1.77
CA SER A 194 -2.57 13.19 2.64
C SER A 194 -1.87 12.72 3.92
N HIS A 195 -0.66 12.20 3.86
CA HIS A 195 0.09 11.78 5.05
C HIS A 195 0.30 12.93 6.04
N LYS A 196 0.72 14.11 5.55
CA LYS A 196 0.90 15.30 6.40
C LYS A 196 -0.41 15.71 7.07
N ARG A 197 -1.53 15.69 6.33
CA ARG A 197 -2.87 15.98 6.87
C ARG A 197 -3.29 14.98 7.94
N PHE A 198 -3.04 13.68 7.75
CA PHE A 198 -3.31 12.66 8.76
C PHE A 198 -2.55 12.92 10.06
N THR A 199 -1.27 13.25 9.95
CA THR A 199 -0.43 13.58 11.13
C THR A 199 -0.97 14.79 11.87
N ASN A 200 -1.36 15.85 11.17
CA ASN A 200 -1.99 17.03 11.78
C ASN A 200 -3.33 16.69 12.45
N LEU A 201 -4.17 15.90 11.77
CA LEU A 201 -5.48 15.49 12.29
C LEU A 201 -5.32 14.65 13.58
N LEU A 202 -4.34 13.74 13.61
CA LEU A 202 -4.01 12.96 14.80
C LEU A 202 -3.53 13.85 15.95
N ALA A 203 -2.67 14.83 15.68
CA ALA A 203 -2.20 15.76 16.69
C ALA A 203 -3.34 16.57 17.33
N VAL A 204 -4.31 17.03 16.53
CA VAL A 204 -5.49 17.74 17.02
C VAL A 204 -6.41 16.79 17.80
N THR A 205 -6.70 15.60 17.26
CA THR A 205 -7.60 14.62 17.89
C THR A 205 -7.07 14.14 19.25
N ARG A 206 -5.76 13.93 19.37
CA ARG A 206 -5.14 13.56 20.65
C ARG A 206 -5.29 14.67 21.70
N LYS A 207 -5.20 15.93 21.30
CA LYS A 207 -5.37 17.08 22.21
C LYS A 207 -6.82 17.27 22.64
N SER A 208 -7.78 17.10 21.74
CA SER A 208 -9.20 17.38 22.00
C SER A 208 -9.98 16.19 22.57
N SER A 209 -9.50 14.95 22.38
CA SER A 209 -10.28 13.74 22.69
C SER A 209 -9.39 12.57 23.11
N ALA A 210 -8.51 12.80 24.08
CA ALA A 210 -7.63 11.76 24.65
C ALA A 210 -8.40 10.51 25.16
N SER A 211 -9.68 10.66 25.52
CA SER A 211 -10.57 9.56 25.92
C SER A 211 -11.03 8.65 24.77
N GLN A 212 -10.83 9.04 23.50
CA GLN A 212 -11.27 8.28 22.32
C GLN A 212 -10.12 7.51 21.65
N ILE A 213 -9.42 6.70 22.45
CA ILE A 213 -8.27 5.87 22.04
C ILE A 213 -8.58 5.03 20.77
N ASN A 214 -9.79 4.48 20.66
CA ASN A 214 -10.20 3.69 19.50
C ASN A 214 -10.15 4.46 18.17
N ILE A 215 -10.48 5.75 18.19
CA ILE A 215 -10.45 6.60 16.99
C ILE A 215 -9.01 6.96 16.64
N ILE A 216 -8.19 7.26 17.66
CA ILE A 216 -6.76 7.55 17.49
C ILE A 216 -6.04 6.36 16.84
N LEU A 217 -6.23 5.15 17.37
CA LEU A 217 -5.60 3.93 16.83
C LEU A 217 -6.03 3.63 15.39
N LYS A 218 -7.31 3.84 15.06
CA LYS A 218 -7.79 3.69 13.67
C LYS A 218 -7.16 4.72 12.75
N LEU A 219 -7.09 5.99 13.15
CA LEU A 219 -6.45 7.04 12.35
C LEU A 219 -4.94 6.81 12.17
N GLU A 220 -4.25 6.28 13.19
CA GLU A 220 -2.85 5.86 13.09
C GLU A 220 -2.66 4.75 12.08
N TYR A 221 -3.51 3.71 12.14
CA TYR A 221 -3.52 2.65 11.15
C TYR A 221 -3.66 3.20 9.72
N PHE A 222 -4.64 4.09 9.47
CA PHE A 222 -4.82 4.67 8.14
C PHE A 222 -3.66 5.57 7.69
N ARG A 223 -3.05 6.33 8.62
CA ARG A 223 -1.84 7.11 8.35
C ARG A 223 -0.69 6.20 7.90
N ASP A 224 -0.50 5.09 8.59
CA ASP A 224 0.60 4.16 8.33
C ASP A 224 0.38 3.39 7.03
N MET A 225 -0.86 2.94 6.76
CA MET A 225 -1.22 2.36 5.47
C MET A 225 -1.01 3.34 4.32
N ASN A 226 -1.42 4.60 4.47
CA ASN A 226 -1.18 5.64 3.44
C ASN A 226 0.33 5.89 3.24
N ARG A 227 1.16 5.79 4.29
CA ARG A 227 2.62 5.89 4.18
C ARG A 227 3.19 4.77 3.32
N TYR A 228 2.83 3.51 3.62
CA TYR A 228 3.28 2.36 2.82
C TYR A 228 2.78 2.44 1.37
N LEU A 229 1.53 2.85 1.18
CA LEU A 229 0.95 3.05 -0.16
C LEU A 229 1.76 4.08 -0.95
N THR A 230 2.05 5.23 -0.35
CA THR A 230 2.76 6.33 -1.01
C THR A 230 4.18 5.91 -1.44
N TRP A 231 4.93 5.26 -0.55
CA TRP A 231 6.27 4.77 -0.88
C TRP A 231 6.26 3.74 -2.00
N SER A 232 5.30 2.82 -1.94
CA SER A 232 5.14 1.80 -2.99
C SER A 232 4.87 2.48 -4.34
N LEU A 233 3.92 3.42 -4.40
CA LEU A 233 3.60 4.17 -5.60
C LEU A 233 4.81 4.94 -6.16
N PHE A 234 5.64 5.56 -5.32
CA PHE A 234 6.87 6.24 -5.77
C PHE A 234 7.85 5.28 -6.44
N ILE A 235 8.17 4.17 -5.79
CA ILE A 235 9.13 3.20 -6.32
C ILE A 235 8.63 2.65 -7.66
N GLY A 236 7.37 2.22 -7.72
CA GLY A 236 6.81 1.65 -8.95
C GLY A 236 6.67 2.66 -10.08
N SER A 237 6.21 3.89 -9.78
CA SER A 237 6.02 4.92 -10.80
C SER A 237 7.34 5.41 -11.37
N ILE A 238 8.36 5.67 -10.54
CA ILE A 238 9.68 6.11 -11.02
C ILE A 238 10.33 5.03 -11.87
N SER A 239 10.30 3.76 -11.44
CA SER A 239 10.84 2.64 -12.23
C SER A 239 10.14 2.48 -13.57
N LEU A 240 8.80 2.52 -13.60
CA LEU A 240 8.03 2.39 -14.85
C LEU A 240 8.24 3.60 -15.77
N LEU A 241 8.24 4.81 -15.20
CA LEU A 241 8.46 6.05 -15.94
C LEU A 241 9.84 6.05 -16.60
N THR A 242 10.86 5.60 -15.89
CA THR A 242 12.24 5.49 -16.39
C THR A 242 12.31 4.52 -17.57
N LEU A 243 11.69 3.34 -17.45
CA LEU A 243 11.62 2.36 -18.54
C LEU A 243 10.88 2.89 -19.77
N CYS A 244 9.78 3.61 -19.56
CA CYS A 244 8.97 4.17 -20.65
C CYS A 244 9.71 5.30 -21.36
N ILE A 245 10.35 6.22 -20.62
CA ILE A 245 11.14 7.31 -21.20
C ILE A 245 12.31 6.75 -22.01
N ASP A 246 13.07 5.81 -21.44
CA ASP A 246 14.17 5.16 -22.13
C ASP A 246 13.70 4.42 -23.39
N GLY A 247 12.52 3.77 -23.33
CA GLY A 247 11.91 3.09 -24.48
C GLY A 247 11.54 4.01 -25.65
N LEU A 248 11.45 5.32 -25.42
CA LEU A 248 11.21 6.35 -26.44
C LEU A 248 12.48 7.01 -26.96
N THR A 249 13.62 6.78 -26.30
CA THR A 249 14.92 7.24 -26.81
C THR A 249 15.38 6.36 -27.97
N THR A 250 16.26 6.90 -28.82
CA THR A 250 16.83 6.15 -29.95
C THR A 250 17.74 5.01 -29.47
N GLU A 251 18.57 5.29 -28.46
CA GLU A 251 19.60 4.37 -27.95
C GLU A 251 19.03 3.30 -27.02
N LYS A 252 17.92 3.58 -26.31
CA LYS A 252 17.24 2.63 -25.39
C LYS A 252 18.20 1.97 -24.40
N TYR A 253 19.14 2.73 -23.86
CA TYR A 253 20.27 2.22 -23.10
C TYR A 253 19.85 1.27 -21.97
N LEU A 254 18.83 1.64 -21.20
CA LEU A 254 18.36 0.82 -20.08
C LEU A 254 17.59 -0.42 -20.55
N ASN A 255 16.80 -0.29 -21.61
CA ASN A 255 16.00 -1.37 -22.15
C ASN A 255 16.86 -2.42 -22.88
N VAL A 256 17.93 -2.01 -23.57
CA VAL A 256 18.87 -2.93 -24.25
C VAL A 256 19.56 -3.84 -23.23
N HIS A 257 19.94 -3.31 -22.07
CA HIS A 257 20.55 -4.11 -21.01
C HIS A 257 19.49 -4.91 -20.24
N LYS A 258 19.43 -6.22 -20.52
CA LYS A 258 18.47 -7.16 -19.89
C LYS A 258 18.41 -7.03 -18.37
N PHE A 259 19.57 -6.93 -17.70
CA PHE A 259 19.62 -6.78 -16.24
C PHE A 259 18.91 -5.52 -15.74
N SER A 260 19.18 -4.36 -16.37
CA SER A 260 18.57 -3.08 -15.99
C SER A 260 17.05 -3.08 -16.24
N ALA A 261 16.63 -3.62 -17.38
CA ALA A 261 15.21 -3.77 -17.71
C ALA A 261 14.49 -4.68 -16.70
N ASP A 262 15.06 -5.84 -16.40
CA ASP A 262 14.47 -6.80 -15.45
C ASP A 262 14.47 -6.25 -14.01
N LEU A 263 15.53 -5.56 -13.57
CA LEU A 263 15.61 -4.94 -12.24
C LEU A 263 14.51 -3.88 -12.05
N LEU A 264 14.36 -2.96 -13.00
CA LEU A 264 13.31 -1.94 -12.94
C LEU A 264 11.92 -2.57 -13.02
N MET A 265 11.73 -3.59 -13.86
CA MET A 265 10.46 -4.31 -13.94
C MET A 265 10.14 -5.09 -12.67
N CYS A 266 11.13 -5.63 -11.96
CA CYS A 266 10.93 -6.24 -10.64
C CYS A 266 10.42 -5.21 -9.63
N HIS A 267 10.99 -4.01 -9.60
CA HIS A 267 10.49 -2.92 -8.74
C HIS A 267 9.05 -2.54 -9.09
N VAL A 268 8.71 -2.39 -10.37
CA VAL A 268 7.33 -2.11 -10.82
C VAL A 268 6.38 -3.22 -10.35
N SER A 269 6.76 -4.48 -10.58
CA SER A 269 5.92 -5.64 -10.26
C SER A 269 5.65 -5.78 -8.76
N PHE A 270 6.70 -5.67 -7.96
CA PHE A 270 6.60 -5.75 -6.50
C PHE A 270 5.84 -4.56 -5.91
N SER A 271 6.14 -3.35 -6.38
CA SER A 271 5.42 -2.14 -5.97
C SER A 271 3.92 -2.24 -6.25
N LEU A 272 3.55 -2.66 -7.47
CA LEU A 272 2.14 -2.78 -7.86
C LEU A 272 1.41 -3.83 -7.02
N TRP A 273 2.05 -4.98 -6.77
CA TRP A 273 1.53 -5.99 -5.86
C TRP A 273 1.31 -5.42 -4.44
N LEU A 274 2.30 -4.71 -3.91
CA LEU A 274 2.23 -4.10 -2.58
C LEU A 274 1.12 -3.04 -2.49
N VAL A 275 0.95 -2.22 -3.53
CA VAL A 275 -0.17 -1.26 -3.66
C VAL A 275 -1.51 -1.97 -3.54
N PHE A 276 -1.70 -3.11 -4.23
CA PHE A 276 -2.95 -3.87 -4.13
C PHE A 276 -3.21 -4.40 -2.73
N VAL A 277 -2.20 -5.04 -2.12
CA VAL A 277 -2.35 -5.58 -0.76
C VAL A 277 -2.71 -4.46 0.23
N ILE A 278 -2.04 -3.30 0.13
CA ILE A 278 -2.33 -2.15 0.99
C ILE A 278 -3.73 -1.60 0.74
N LEU A 279 -4.18 -1.49 -0.51
CA LEU A 279 -5.54 -1.07 -0.84
C LEU A 279 -6.58 -2.01 -0.20
N MET A 280 -6.37 -3.32 -0.32
CA MET A 280 -7.24 -4.31 0.30
C MET A 280 -7.29 -4.13 1.82
N LEU A 281 -6.16 -3.92 2.47
CA LEU A 281 -6.07 -3.68 3.91
C LEU A 281 -6.71 -2.35 4.34
N ILE A 282 -6.61 -1.28 3.54
CA ILE A 282 -7.27 0.00 3.83
C ILE A 282 -8.79 -0.16 3.85
N PHE A 283 -9.37 -0.84 2.85
CA PHE A 283 -10.83 -0.98 2.74
C PHE A 283 -11.41 -2.10 3.61
N TYR A 284 -10.57 -3.09 3.93
CA TYR A 284 -10.90 -4.23 4.80
C TYR A 284 -9.85 -4.37 5.90
N PRO A 285 -9.81 -3.43 6.87
CA PRO A 285 -8.87 -3.51 7.99
C PRO A 285 -9.17 -4.74 8.84
N SER A 286 -8.13 -5.47 9.23
CA SER A 286 -8.28 -6.61 10.14
C SER A 286 -8.79 -6.15 11.51
N THR A 287 -9.88 -6.74 11.98
CA THR A 287 -10.50 -6.40 13.27
C THR A 287 -9.60 -6.80 14.45
N SER A 288 -8.83 -7.89 14.29
CA SER A 288 -7.95 -8.41 15.35
C SER A 288 -6.82 -7.45 15.69
N THR A 289 -6.16 -6.87 14.68
CA THR A 289 -5.02 -5.96 14.92
C THR A 289 -5.44 -4.68 15.63
N VAL A 290 -6.63 -4.14 15.32
CA VAL A 290 -7.18 -2.96 16.00
C VAL A 290 -7.65 -3.33 17.41
N SER A 291 -8.30 -4.49 17.60
CA SER A 291 -8.79 -4.94 18.91
C SER A 291 -7.65 -5.23 19.89
N ASP A 292 -6.57 -5.88 19.43
CA ASP A 292 -5.41 -6.22 20.24
C ASP A 292 -4.66 -4.94 20.66
N SER A 293 -4.49 -4.00 19.72
CA SER A 293 -3.90 -2.69 19.99
C SER A 293 -4.72 -1.88 21.00
N VAL A 294 -6.06 -1.94 20.92
CA VAL A 294 -6.95 -1.29 21.89
C VAL A 294 -6.82 -1.93 23.27
N THR A 295 -6.76 -3.25 23.34
CA THR A 295 -6.65 -4.00 24.60
C THR A 295 -5.32 -3.68 25.29
N LEU A 296 -4.23 -3.68 24.52
CA LEU A 296 -2.89 -3.31 25.01
C LEU A 296 -2.83 -1.83 25.45
N ALA A 297 -3.37 -0.91 24.63
CA ALA A 297 -3.37 0.52 24.96
C ALA A 297 -4.17 0.82 26.24
N LYS A 298 -5.31 0.15 26.44
CA LYS A 298 -6.07 0.22 27.69
C LYS A 298 -5.25 -0.32 28.86
N ALA A 299 -4.62 -1.48 28.72
CA ALA A 299 -3.79 -2.08 29.77
C ALA A 299 -2.64 -1.16 30.20
N VAL A 300 -1.95 -0.52 29.24
CA VAL A 300 -0.89 0.46 29.51
C VAL A 300 -1.44 1.72 30.20
N SER A 301 -2.58 2.23 29.74
CA SER A 301 -3.23 3.39 30.38
C SER A 301 -3.67 3.10 31.82
N PHE A 302 -4.20 1.91 32.09
CA PHE A 302 -4.56 1.48 33.46
C PHE A 302 -3.33 1.29 34.35
N SER A 303 -2.23 0.77 33.80
CA SER A 303 -0.95 0.63 34.51
C SER A 303 -0.37 2.00 34.91
N ASN A 304 -0.35 2.95 33.97
CA ASN A 304 0.14 4.30 34.22
C ASN A 304 -0.73 5.06 35.23
N ALA A 305 -2.06 4.88 35.19
CA ALA A 305 -2.97 5.45 36.18
C ALA A 305 -2.73 4.88 37.59
N LYS A 306 -2.50 3.55 37.71
CA LYS A 306 -2.14 2.92 39.00
C LYS A 306 -0.81 3.42 39.54
N ARG A 307 0.15 3.73 38.67
CA ARG A 307 1.47 4.26 39.06
C ARG A 307 1.35 5.69 39.57
N SER A 308 0.61 6.56 38.87
CA SER A 308 0.30 7.93 39.32
C SER A 308 -0.39 7.94 40.69
N ILE A 309 -1.39 7.09 40.90
CA ILE A 309 -2.10 6.99 42.20
C ILE A 309 -1.15 6.55 43.33
N LYS A 310 -0.15 5.71 43.03
CA LYS A 310 0.86 5.32 44.03
C LYS A 310 1.82 6.45 44.38
N ASP A 311 2.15 7.31 43.41
CA ASP A 311 3.06 8.43 43.60
C ASP A 311 2.37 9.65 44.27
N ASP A 312 1.04 9.75 44.18
CA ASP A 312 0.20 10.78 44.81
C ASP A 312 -0.30 10.43 46.23
N LEU A 313 -0.05 9.20 46.70
CA LEU A 313 -0.34 8.83 48.09
C LEU A 313 0.76 9.42 48.99
N PRO A 314 0.41 10.25 50.01
CA PRO A 314 1.40 10.70 50.99
C PRO A 314 2.03 9.46 51.63
N GLU A 315 3.36 9.40 51.70
CA GLU A 315 4.01 8.39 52.52
C GLU A 315 3.37 8.42 53.92
N PRO A 316 2.99 7.26 54.49
CA PRO A 316 2.40 7.23 55.81
C PRO A 316 3.35 7.95 56.76
N PRO A 317 2.85 8.88 57.60
CA PRO A 317 3.70 9.67 58.47
C PRO A 317 4.58 8.71 59.27
N THR A 318 5.90 8.86 59.13
CA THR A 318 6.86 8.06 59.89
C THR A 318 6.47 8.19 61.36
N PRO A 319 6.14 7.09 62.05
CA PRO A 319 5.69 7.17 63.44
C PRO A 319 6.72 7.91 64.29
N GLN A 320 6.29 8.88 65.10
CA GLN A 320 7.19 9.74 65.87
C GLN A 320 8.17 8.96 66.78
N TRP A 321 7.85 7.72 67.15
CA TRP A 321 8.73 6.83 67.93
C TRP A 321 9.98 6.35 67.17
N LEU A 322 9.99 6.42 65.83
CA LEU A 322 11.18 6.16 65.00
C LEU A 322 12.10 7.38 64.91
N ARG A 323 11.63 8.58 65.26
CA ARG A 323 12.44 9.82 65.22
C ARG A 323 13.19 10.06 66.54
N SER A 324 12.79 9.41 67.63
CA SER A 324 13.38 9.57 68.96
C SER A 324 14.53 8.61 69.29
N GLN A 325 14.97 7.76 68.35
CA GLN A 325 16.09 6.82 68.57
C GLN A 325 17.45 7.29 68.01
N ASN A 326 17.57 8.52 67.52
CA ASN A 326 18.83 9.10 67.04
C ASN A 326 19.38 10.19 67.97
N LEU A 327 19.28 9.97 69.28
CA LEU A 327 20.10 10.66 70.27
C LEU A 327 20.64 9.57 71.22
N ASP A 328 21.95 9.61 71.41
CA ASP A 328 22.79 8.73 72.25
C ASP A 328 23.25 7.40 71.64
N GLY A 329 24.39 7.49 70.94
CA GLY A 329 25.18 6.33 70.50
C GLY A 329 26.63 6.67 70.17
N SER A 330 27.17 7.76 70.72
CA SER A 330 28.62 8.01 70.74
C SER A 330 29.25 7.25 71.92
N GLN A 331 29.60 6.00 71.67
CA GLN A 331 30.31 4.99 72.48
C GLN A 331 29.61 3.69 72.06
N TRP A 332 30.17 2.83 71.21
CA TRP A 332 31.34 1.99 71.47
C TRP A 332 32.07 1.71 70.15
N SER A 333 33.29 2.22 70.04
CA SER A 333 34.30 1.68 69.15
C SER A 333 34.88 0.38 69.71
N SER A 334 35.25 -0.51 68.79
CA SER A 334 36.19 -1.64 68.93
C SER A 334 35.82 -2.76 69.91
N VAL A 335 35.60 -3.97 69.39
CA VAL A 335 36.24 -5.22 69.87
C VAL A 335 35.79 -6.41 68.97
N VAL A 336 36.79 -7.17 68.53
CA VAL A 336 36.80 -8.47 67.80
C VAL A 336 36.59 -8.49 66.28
N SER A 337 37.70 -8.24 65.59
CA SER A 337 38.16 -9.05 64.47
C SER A 337 38.47 -10.51 64.87
N SER A 338 38.27 -11.43 63.93
CA SER A 338 38.91 -12.75 63.72
C SER A 338 38.24 -14.04 64.24
N GLN A 339 38.43 -15.10 63.42
CA GLN A 339 38.16 -16.55 63.61
C GLN A 339 36.70 -16.98 63.33
N GLN A 340 36.37 -18.03 62.57
CA GLN A 340 37.07 -19.18 61.95
C GLN A 340 36.07 -19.78 60.93
N SER A 341 36.44 -19.99 59.66
CA SER A 341 36.76 -21.30 59.06
C SER A 341 36.04 -22.55 59.62
N ASN A 342 35.42 -23.28 58.68
CA ASN A 342 35.28 -24.75 58.56
C ASN A 342 34.08 -25.50 59.17
N SER A 343 33.58 -26.40 58.28
CA SER A 343 32.88 -27.69 58.49
C SER A 343 31.44 -27.63 59.02
N GLN A 344 30.46 -28.32 58.42
CA GLN A 344 30.48 -29.59 57.66
C GLN A 344 29.63 -29.54 56.39
#